data_AF-A0A533RR15-F1
#
_entry.id   AF-A0A533RR15-F1
#
_cell.length_a   1.000
_cell.length_b   1.000
_cell.length_c   1.000
_cell.angle_alpha   90.00
_cell.angle_beta   90.00
_cell.angle_gamma   90.00
#
_symmetry.space_group_name_H-M   'P 1'
#
loop_
_entity.id
_entity.type
_entity.pdbx_description
1 polymer ?
#
loop_
_entity_poly.entity_id
_entity_poly.type
_entity_poly.pdbx_seq_one_letter_code
_entity_poly.pdbx_strand_id
1 'polypeptide(L)'
;MQRAWVDLGYEAVDTVLQHGQFSRRGGILDVWTPAEAFPVRIEFFGDEIDTLRQFDPGSQRTIRPMDDLLITPAREVLPDKSDHEFPPNVDVDEFYIPVIHPASSTLLDYLPRQTLILVDNLANLESFGEEIEEQAIRMRAESVTEGTISPDFPIPYETFSEINDTIQTRRWIELGSSTAPEDNPFGEIFTLGNRFGGQLKTFLNSLEELKTGQNQALVVTRQLSRLKELWAERQEPENPFDPQFLEGTLSEGWNLA
;
A
#
# COMPACT_ATOMS: atom_id res chain seq x y z
N MET A 1 32.35 -8.47 2.92
CA MET A 1 30.96 -8.74 2.51
C MET A 1 30.10 -9.14 3.70
N GLN A 2 30.36 -10.26 4.37
CA GLN A 2 29.48 -10.76 5.45
C GLN A 2 29.27 -9.79 6.62
N ARG A 3 30.34 -9.17 7.13
CA ARG A 3 30.25 -8.19 8.22
C ARG A 3 29.32 -7.02 7.85
N ALA A 4 29.51 -6.47 6.65
CA ALA A 4 28.66 -5.40 6.13
C ALA A 4 27.18 -5.80 5.95
N TRP A 5 26.84 -7.09 5.85
CA TRP A 5 25.45 -7.53 5.76
C TRP A 5 24.79 -7.71 7.12
N VAL A 6 25.56 -8.16 8.12
CA VAL A 6 25.13 -8.11 9.52
C VAL A 6 24.87 -6.65 9.92
N ASP A 7 25.74 -5.72 9.53
CA ASP A 7 25.56 -4.29 9.76
C ASP A 7 24.34 -3.71 9.01
N LEU A 8 23.84 -4.40 7.98
CA LEU A 8 22.60 -4.07 7.25
C LEU A 8 21.36 -4.78 7.82
N GLY A 9 21.49 -5.47 8.95
CA GLY A 9 20.41 -6.16 9.65
C GLY A 9 20.13 -7.59 9.16
N TYR A 10 21.00 -8.17 8.32
CA TYR A 10 20.79 -9.54 7.85
C TYR A 10 21.19 -10.58 8.91
N GLU A 11 20.37 -11.62 9.03
CA GLU A 11 20.60 -12.76 9.91
C GLU A 11 21.42 -13.85 9.18
N ALA A 12 22.54 -14.26 9.78
CA ALA A 12 23.34 -15.38 9.28
C ALA A 12 22.71 -16.71 9.69
N VAL A 13 22.25 -17.50 8.72
CA VAL A 13 21.58 -18.78 8.94
C VAL A 13 22.22 -19.91 8.15
N ASP A 14 21.92 -21.14 8.54
CA ASP A 14 22.33 -22.30 7.76
C ASP A 14 21.61 -22.34 6.41
N THR A 15 20.29 -22.18 6.40
CA THR A 15 19.47 -22.28 5.18
C THR A 15 18.53 -21.09 5.12
N VAL A 16 18.56 -20.37 3.99
CA VAL A 16 17.72 -19.19 3.78
C VAL A 16 16.28 -19.62 3.51
N LEU A 17 15.37 -19.16 4.38
CA LEU A 17 13.94 -19.48 4.34
C LEU A 17 13.04 -18.24 4.43
N GLN A 18 13.57 -17.10 4.86
CA GLN A 18 12.85 -15.84 5.02
C GLN A 18 13.68 -14.66 4.49
N HIS A 19 13.00 -13.55 4.19
CA HIS A 19 13.64 -12.26 3.91
C HIS A 19 14.56 -11.83 5.05
N GLY A 20 15.63 -11.10 4.72
CA GLY A 20 16.63 -10.65 5.68
C GLY A 20 17.62 -11.73 6.11
N GLN A 21 17.53 -12.95 5.57
CA GLN A 21 18.47 -14.03 5.88
C GLN A 21 19.55 -14.17 4.81
N PHE A 22 20.74 -14.61 5.23
CA PHE A 22 21.80 -15.04 4.32
C PHE A 22 22.55 -16.27 4.85
N SER A 23 23.14 -17.03 3.95
CA SER A 23 24.03 -18.14 4.25
C SER A 23 25.28 -18.07 3.39
N ARG A 24 26.43 -18.50 3.93
CA ARG A 24 27.68 -18.65 3.16
C ARG A 24 28.22 -20.05 3.38
N ARG A 25 28.43 -20.77 2.28
CA ARG A 25 29.01 -22.13 2.29
C ARG A 25 30.04 -22.26 1.18
N GLY A 26 31.32 -22.17 1.53
CA GLY A 26 32.41 -22.25 0.56
C GLY A 26 32.30 -21.17 -0.52
N GLY A 27 32.18 -21.59 -1.78
CA GLY A 27 31.98 -20.69 -2.93
C GLY A 27 30.55 -20.23 -3.15
N ILE A 28 29.58 -20.65 -2.34
CA ILE A 28 28.17 -20.29 -2.51
C ILE A 28 27.74 -19.31 -1.41
N LEU A 29 26.93 -18.32 -1.78
CA LEU A 29 26.26 -17.44 -0.84
C LEU A 29 24.78 -17.36 -1.24
N ASP A 30 23.90 -17.65 -0.30
CA ASP A 30 22.46 -17.50 -0.49
C ASP A 30 22.01 -16.26 0.29
N VAL A 31 21.12 -15.46 -0.27
CA VAL A 31 20.58 -14.28 0.40
C VAL A 31 19.15 -14.02 -0.05
N TRP A 32 18.29 -13.60 0.87
CA TRP A 32 16.96 -13.11 0.53
C TRP A 32 16.80 -11.65 0.95
N THR A 33 16.99 -10.75 -0.01
CA THR A 33 16.82 -9.31 0.23
C THR A 33 15.33 -8.92 0.20
N PRO A 34 14.87 -7.96 1.04
CA PRO A 34 13.48 -7.49 1.05
C PRO A 34 12.96 -7.02 -0.32
N ALA A 35 13.84 -6.50 -1.17
CA ALA A 35 13.47 -6.02 -2.50
C ALA A 35 13.17 -7.15 -3.51
N GLU A 36 13.50 -8.40 -3.20
CA GLU A 36 13.35 -9.54 -4.11
C GLU A 36 12.22 -10.48 -3.71
N ALA A 37 11.50 -10.98 -4.73
CA ALA A 37 10.40 -11.92 -4.55
C ALA A 37 10.86 -13.33 -4.14
N PHE A 38 12.08 -13.72 -4.54
CA PHE A 38 12.68 -15.03 -4.25
C PHE A 38 14.13 -14.86 -3.77
N PRO A 39 14.65 -15.78 -2.94
CA PRO A 39 16.05 -15.74 -2.54
C PRO A 39 16.97 -16.01 -3.73
N VAL A 40 18.18 -15.44 -3.65
CA VAL A 40 19.18 -15.49 -4.72
C VAL A 40 20.42 -16.22 -4.22
N ARG A 41 20.88 -17.18 -5.03
CA ARG A 41 22.14 -17.88 -4.88
C ARG A 41 23.20 -17.20 -5.73
N ILE A 42 24.28 -16.81 -5.09
CA ILE A 42 25.49 -16.23 -5.66
C ILE A 42 26.58 -17.30 -5.61
N GLU A 43 27.00 -17.77 -6.78
CA GLU A 43 28.11 -18.71 -6.92
C GLU A 43 29.37 -17.93 -7.30
N PHE A 44 30.47 -18.21 -6.60
CA PHE A 44 31.74 -17.53 -6.80
C PHE A 44 32.78 -18.46 -7.43
N PHE A 45 33.58 -17.92 -8.34
CA PHE A 45 34.82 -18.52 -8.82
C PHE A 45 36.00 -17.69 -8.31
N GLY A 46 36.62 -18.16 -7.23
CA GLY A 46 37.62 -17.36 -6.51
C GLY A 46 36.97 -16.18 -5.79
N ASP A 47 37.34 -14.97 -6.19
CA ASP A 47 36.82 -13.69 -5.70
C ASP A 47 35.82 -13.02 -6.65
N GLU A 48 35.53 -13.65 -7.80
CA GLU A 48 34.57 -13.17 -8.79
C GLU A 48 33.22 -13.88 -8.67
N ILE A 49 32.14 -13.15 -8.94
CA ILE A 49 30.80 -13.73 -9.07
C ILE A 49 30.74 -14.45 -10.42
N ASP A 50 30.45 -15.74 -10.39
CA ASP A 50 30.29 -16.60 -11.58
C ASP A 50 28.83 -16.61 -12.03
N THR A 51 27.89 -16.94 -11.13
CA THR A 51 26.45 -16.95 -11.46
C THR A 51 25.57 -16.42 -10.34
N LEU A 52 24.45 -15.80 -10.75
CA LEU A 52 23.35 -15.39 -9.89
C LEU A 52 22.08 -16.14 -10.30
N ARG A 53 21.39 -16.76 -9.34
CA ARG A 53 20.21 -17.58 -9.61
C ARG A 53 19.15 -17.41 -8.53
N GLN A 54 17.92 -17.08 -8.92
CA GLN A 54 16.77 -17.20 -8.01
C GLN A 54 16.52 -18.67 -7.71
N PHE A 55 16.15 -18.98 -6.47
CA PHE A 55 15.77 -20.34 -6.08
C PHE A 55 14.49 -20.33 -5.23
N ASP A 56 13.80 -21.46 -5.21
CA ASP A 56 12.61 -21.64 -4.38
C ASP A 56 13.04 -21.95 -2.93
N PRO A 57 12.59 -21.19 -1.92
CA PRO A 57 13.07 -21.34 -0.54
C PRO A 57 12.64 -22.68 0.09
N GLY A 58 11.53 -23.29 -0.35
CA GLY A 58 11.07 -24.57 0.19
C GLY A 58 11.87 -25.76 -0.36
N SER A 59 12.07 -25.79 -1.67
CA SER A 59 12.72 -26.91 -2.37
C SER A 59 14.23 -26.71 -2.59
N GLN A 60 14.74 -25.50 -2.37
CA GLN A 60 16.15 -25.11 -2.57
C GLN A 60 16.65 -25.33 -4.01
N ARG A 61 15.72 -25.31 -4.98
CA ARG A 61 16.00 -25.51 -6.40
C ARG A 61 16.00 -24.19 -7.16
N THR A 62 16.93 -24.06 -8.11
CA THR A 62 16.98 -22.92 -9.02
C THR A 62 15.66 -22.76 -9.79
N ILE A 63 15.18 -21.52 -9.86
CA ILE A 63 14.04 -21.09 -10.65
C ILE A 63 14.55 -20.52 -11.98
N ARG A 64 15.38 -19.47 -11.94
CA ARG A 64 15.90 -18.78 -13.13
C ARG A 64 17.22 -18.03 -12.84
N PRO A 65 18.07 -17.80 -13.86
CA PRO A 65 19.25 -16.94 -13.73
C PRO A 65 18.88 -15.45 -13.59
N MET A 66 19.83 -14.65 -13.09
CA MET A 66 19.77 -13.19 -13.02
C MET A 66 21.11 -12.59 -13.47
N ASP A 67 21.08 -11.33 -13.91
CA ASP A 67 22.27 -10.59 -14.33
C ASP A 67 22.81 -9.67 -13.23
N ASP A 68 21.94 -9.17 -12.36
CA ASP A 68 22.27 -8.31 -11.24
C ASP A 68 21.45 -8.66 -9.98
N LEU A 69 21.86 -8.10 -8.84
CA LEU A 69 21.17 -8.22 -7.57
C LEU A 69 21.42 -6.96 -6.74
N LEU A 70 20.35 -6.26 -6.37
CA LEU A 70 20.41 -5.15 -5.42
C LEU A 70 20.22 -5.69 -3.99
N ILE A 71 21.22 -5.49 -3.13
CA ILE A 71 21.10 -5.82 -1.70
C ILE A 71 20.64 -4.57 -0.95
N THR A 72 19.36 -4.51 -0.59
CA THR A 72 18.83 -3.47 0.29
C THR A 72 19.10 -3.81 1.76
N PRO A 73 19.03 -2.85 2.70
CA PRO A 73 18.96 -3.17 4.13
C PRO A 73 17.85 -4.18 4.42
N ALA A 74 18.07 -5.05 5.41
CA ALA A 74 17.09 -6.01 5.90
C ALA A 74 16.20 -5.44 7.02
N ARG A 75 16.63 -4.34 7.64
CA ARG A 75 15.90 -3.61 8.68
C ARG A 75 15.87 -2.12 8.38
N GLU A 76 14.88 -1.43 8.95
CA GLU A 76 14.75 0.03 8.86
C GLU A 76 15.69 0.76 9.82
N VAL A 77 16.17 0.05 10.86
CA VAL A 77 17.15 0.56 11.82
C VAL A 77 18.56 0.10 11.47
N LEU A 78 19.49 1.05 11.38
CA LEU A 78 20.91 0.80 11.14
C LEU A 78 21.73 1.42 12.29
N PRO A 79 21.99 0.68 13.38
CA PRO A 79 22.59 1.23 14.61
C PRO A 79 23.95 1.92 14.36
N ASP A 80 24.75 1.35 13.46
CA ASP A 80 26.07 1.86 13.06
C ASP A 80 26.04 3.22 12.33
N LYS A 81 24.83 3.72 12.00
CA LYS A 81 24.63 5.02 11.36
C LYS A 81 24.16 6.11 12.32
N SER A 82 24.03 5.82 13.61
CA SER A 82 23.66 6.81 14.62
C SER A 82 24.85 7.32 15.43
N ASP A 83 24.82 8.60 15.78
CA ASP A 83 25.73 9.19 16.77
C ASP A 83 25.28 8.91 18.21
N HIS A 84 24.12 8.26 18.38
CA HIS A 84 23.54 7.98 19.69
C HIS A 84 24.15 6.70 20.28
N GLU A 85 24.79 6.84 21.44
CA GLU A 85 25.33 5.68 22.16
C GLU A 85 24.20 4.96 22.91
N PHE A 86 23.93 3.71 22.51
CA PHE A 86 23.04 2.82 23.26
C PHE A 86 23.81 2.12 24.37
N PRO A 87 23.18 1.85 25.54
CA PRO A 87 23.80 1.04 26.57
C PRO A 87 24.24 -0.33 26.03
N PRO A 88 25.34 -0.89 26.54
CA PRO A 88 25.78 -2.22 26.12
C PRO A 88 24.70 -3.27 26.43
N ASN A 89 24.43 -4.15 25.48
CA ASN A 89 23.40 -5.21 25.52
C ASN A 89 21.94 -4.77 25.32
N VAL A 90 21.70 -3.56 24.80
CA VAL A 90 20.39 -3.23 24.23
C VAL A 90 20.34 -3.75 22.80
N ASP A 91 19.36 -4.60 22.50
CA ASP A 91 19.04 -4.96 21.12
C ASP A 91 18.29 -3.77 20.52
N VAL A 92 18.95 -3.09 19.57
CA VAL A 92 18.40 -1.89 18.94
C VAL A 92 17.48 -2.35 17.82
N ASP A 93 16.18 -2.10 18.01
CA ASP A 93 15.14 -2.40 17.06
C ASP A 93 14.44 -1.14 16.52
N GLU A 94 13.41 -1.35 15.70
CA GLU A 94 12.66 -0.29 15.04
C GLU A 94 12.01 0.68 16.03
N PHE A 95 11.82 0.28 17.29
CA PHE A 95 11.32 1.16 18.34
C PHE A 95 12.21 2.39 18.54
N TYR A 96 13.52 2.26 18.30
CA TYR A 96 14.51 3.33 18.49
C TYR A 96 14.77 4.17 17.24
N ILE A 97 14.07 3.93 16.12
CA ILE A 97 14.11 4.79 14.93
C ILE A 97 14.03 6.29 15.26
N PRO A 98 13.09 6.79 16.08
CA PRO A 98 13.00 8.23 16.38
C PRO A 98 14.22 8.78 17.14
N VAL A 99 15.00 7.92 17.80
CA VAL A 99 16.24 8.30 18.50
C VAL A 99 17.43 8.33 17.53
N ILE A 100 17.48 7.36 16.60
CA ILE A 100 18.57 7.14 15.64
C ILE A 100 18.46 8.10 14.46
N HIS A 101 17.23 8.36 14.02
CA HIS A 101 16.87 9.21 12.90
C HIS A 101 15.91 10.30 13.39
N PRO A 102 16.40 11.34 14.06
CA PRO A 102 15.56 12.39 14.64
C PRO A 102 14.93 13.32 13.60
N ALA A 103 15.39 13.27 12.35
CA ALA A 103 14.74 13.97 11.26
C ALA A 103 13.50 13.18 10.84
N SER A 104 12.32 13.66 11.24
CA SER A 104 11.05 13.12 10.75
C SER A 104 10.99 13.20 9.23
N SER A 105 10.41 12.18 8.62
CA SER A 105 10.03 12.19 7.22
C SER A 105 8.71 11.47 7.05
N THR A 106 7.95 11.87 6.05
CA THR A 106 6.67 11.28 5.69
C THR A 106 6.79 10.55 4.35
N LEU A 107 5.79 9.74 4.01
CA LEU A 107 5.70 9.15 2.68
C LEU A 107 5.68 10.20 1.57
N LEU A 108 5.23 11.42 1.86
CA LEU A 108 5.18 12.50 0.88
C LEU A 108 6.58 12.92 0.44
N ASP A 109 7.59 12.86 1.31
CA ASP A 109 8.95 13.28 0.99
C ASP A 109 9.62 12.42 -0.09
N TYR A 110 9.18 11.17 -0.22
CA TYR A 110 9.66 10.22 -1.23
C TYR A 110 8.94 10.38 -2.59
N LEU A 111 7.84 11.13 -2.65
CA LEU A 111 7.11 11.34 -3.90
C LEU A 111 7.86 12.30 -4.84
N PRO A 112 7.87 12.03 -6.16
CA PRO A 112 8.37 12.98 -7.15
C PRO A 112 7.73 14.37 -7.03
N ARG A 113 8.47 15.43 -7.38
CA ARG A 113 8.03 16.83 -7.22
C ARG A 113 6.74 17.19 -7.99
N GLN A 114 6.42 16.46 -9.05
CA GLN A 114 5.26 16.72 -9.91
C GLN A 114 4.09 15.76 -9.65
N THR A 115 4.16 14.96 -8.59
CA THR A 115 3.09 14.04 -8.21
C THR A 115 1.82 14.80 -7.86
N LEU A 116 0.70 14.36 -8.43
CA LEU A 116 -0.64 14.79 -8.01
C LEU A 116 -1.09 13.91 -6.84
N ILE A 117 -1.43 14.54 -5.72
CA ILE A 117 -1.97 13.87 -4.53
C ILE A 117 -3.50 13.84 -4.64
N LEU A 118 -4.10 12.66 -4.51
CA LEU A 118 -5.55 12.50 -4.42
C LEU A 118 -5.90 12.20 -2.96
N VAL A 119 -6.73 13.05 -2.37
CA VAL A 119 -7.18 12.91 -0.98
C VAL A 119 -8.65 12.50 -1.01
N ASP A 120 -8.97 11.31 -0.54
CA ASP A 120 -10.35 10.83 -0.45
C ASP A 120 -10.94 11.22 0.91
N ASN A 121 -11.90 12.14 0.88
CA ASN A 121 -12.61 12.74 2.01
C ASN A 121 -11.69 13.31 3.09
N LEU A 122 -11.25 14.56 2.91
CA LEU A 122 -10.31 15.21 3.82
C LEU A 122 -10.85 15.30 5.25
N ALA A 123 -12.15 15.61 5.42
CA ALA A 123 -12.77 15.71 6.74
C ALA A 123 -12.72 14.38 7.52
N ASN A 124 -12.89 13.24 6.85
CA ASN A 124 -12.74 11.93 7.49
C ASN A 124 -11.29 11.66 7.90
N LEU A 125 -10.33 12.06 7.06
CA LEU A 125 -8.90 11.90 7.37
C LEU A 125 -8.48 12.79 8.53
N GLU A 126 -8.97 14.02 8.59
CA GLU A 126 -8.76 14.95 9.72
C GLU A 126 -9.27 14.32 11.02
N SER A 127 -10.53 13.89 11.04
CA SER A 127 -11.12 13.27 12.23
C SER A 127 -10.39 11.98 12.66
N PHE A 128 -9.94 11.17 11.70
CA PHE A 128 -9.21 9.94 11.99
C PHE A 128 -7.78 10.21 12.48
N GLY A 129 -7.12 11.22 11.90
CA GLY A 129 -5.80 11.68 12.33
C GLY A 129 -5.82 12.18 13.77
N GLU A 130 -6.81 13.00 14.12
CA GLU A 130 -7.03 13.48 15.49
C GLU A 130 -7.25 12.31 16.47
N GLU A 131 -8.07 11.32 16.10
CA GLU A 131 -8.32 10.14 16.94
C GLU A 131 -7.03 9.33 17.20
N ILE A 132 -6.23 9.08 16.15
CA ILE A 132 -4.94 8.38 16.29
C ILE A 132 -3.99 9.16 17.21
N GLU A 133 -3.92 10.48 17.03
CA GLU A 133 -3.04 11.33 17.83
C GLU A 133 -3.43 11.33 19.31
N GLU A 134 -4.74 11.43 19.61
CA GLU A 134 -5.24 11.31 20.98
C GLU A 134 -4.90 9.95 21.61
N GLN A 135 -5.01 8.87 20.85
CA GLN A 135 -4.61 7.53 21.30
C GLN A 135 -3.11 7.45 21.56
N ALA A 136 -2.28 7.98 20.65
CA ALA A 136 -0.83 7.98 20.78
C ALA A 136 -0.36 8.76 22.02
N ILE A 137 -0.93 9.94 22.29
CA ILE A 137 -0.64 10.75 23.48
C ILE A 137 -0.97 9.97 24.76
N ARG A 138 -2.12 9.30 24.79
CA ARG A 138 -2.55 8.49 25.94
C ARG A 138 -1.62 7.31 26.19
N MET A 139 -1.34 6.52 25.15
CA MET A 139 -0.41 5.38 25.22
C MET A 139 0.98 5.81 25.67
N ARG A 140 1.44 6.98 25.21
CA ARG A 140 2.72 7.57 25.64
C ARG A 140 2.68 7.92 27.14
N ALA A 141 1.63 8.58 27.61
CA ALA A 141 1.51 8.95 29.03
C ALA A 141 1.50 7.71 29.95
N GLU A 142 0.81 6.65 29.53
CA GLU A 142 0.82 5.35 30.21
C GLU A 142 2.24 4.75 30.22
N SER A 143 2.89 4.69 29.06
CA SER A 143 4.26 4.16 28.91
C SER A 143 5.29 4.91 29.77
N VAL A 144 5.19 6.24 29.83
CA VAL A 144 6.03 7.08 30.70
C VAL A 144 5.77 6.78 32.18
N THR A 145 4.50 6.58 32.56
CA THR A 145 4.10 6.27 33.94
C THR A 145 4.60 4.89 34.37
N GLU A 146 4.56 3.91 33.45
CA GLU A 146 5.07 2.55 33.66
C GLU A 146 6.61 2.47 33.58
N GLY A 147 7.27 3.54 33.13
CA GLY A 147 8.72 3.60 32.99
C GLY A 147 9.27 2.81 31.81
N THR A 148 8.43 2.48 30.82
CA THR A 148 8.86 1.81 29.58
C THR A 148 9.55 2.78 28.61
N ILE A 149 9.20 4.07 28.66
CA ILE A 149 9.88 5.14 27.92
C ILE A 149 10.19 6.34 28.81
N SER A 150 11.25 7.08 28.47
CA SER A 150 11.56 8.37 29.09
C SER A 150 10.54 9.44 28.67
N PRO A 151 10.18 10.41 29.55
CA PRO A 151 9.43 11.60 29.16
C PRO A 151 10.03 12.35 27.95
N ASP A 152 11.35 12.31 27.80
CA ASP A 152 12.09 12.98 26.73
C ASP A 152 12.26 12.12 25.46
N PHE A 153 11.68 10.91 25.43
CA PHE A 153 11.76 10.03 24.25
C PHE A 153 11.14 10.72 23.02
N PRO A 154 11.78 10.78 21.84
CA PRO A 154 11.24 11.57 20.73
C PRO A 154 9.90 11.05 20.21
N ILE A 155 9.12 11.90 19.55
CA ILE A 155 7.82 11.54 18.98
C ILE A 155 8.07 10.83 17.64
N PRO A 156 7.55 9.61 17.42
CA PRO A 156 7.85 8.83 16.21
C PRO A 156 6.93 9.12 15.02
N TYR A 157 6.16 10.22 15.06
CA TYR A 157 5.19 10.55 14.02
C TYR A 157 5.10 12.06 13.81
N GLU A 158 4.68 12.44 12.60
CA GLU A 158 4.20 13.78 12.28
C GLU A 158 2.69 13.84 12.52
N THR A 159 2.20 14.96 13.04
CA THR A 159 0.77 15.19 13.25
C THR A 159 0.03 15.26 11.92
N PHE A 160 -1.28 14.99 11.94
CA PHE A 160 -2.07 15.13 10.72
C PHE A 160 -2.05 16.57 10.19
N SER A 161 -1.97 17.57 11.06
CA SER A 161 -1.83 18.98 10.67
C SER A 161 -0.56 19.23 9.87
N GLU A 162 0.59 18.71 10.30
CA GLU A 162 1.87 18.86 9.59
C GLU A 162 1.86 18.14 8.23
N ILE A 163 1.23 16.96 8.17
CA ILE A 163 1.02 16.22 6.92
C ILE A 163 0.12 17.02 5.98
N ASN A 164 -1.00 17.58 6.48
CA ASN A 164 -1.94 18.37 5.70
C ASN A 164 -1.28 19.64 5.14
N ASP A 165 -0.50 20.35 5.96
CA ASP A 165 0.29 21.50 5.52
C ASP A 165 1.21 21.10 4.35
N THR A 166 1.88 19.94 4.46
CA THR A 166 2.73 19.40 3.39
C THR A 166 1.94 19.10 2.11
N ILE A 167 0.75 18.51 2.21
CA ILE A 167 -0.15 18.23 1.07
C ILE A 167 -0.51 19.54 0.37
N GLN A 168 -0.87 20.58 1.12
CA GLN A 168 -1.28 21.88 0.59
C GLN A 168 -0.16 22.61 -0.17
N THR A 169 1.12 22.32 0.11
CA THR A 169 2.24 22.85 -0.68
C THR A 169 2.41 22.20 -2.06
N ARG A 170 1.70 21.10 -2.34
CA ARG A 170 1.83 20.30 -3.56
C ARG A 170 0.58 20.42 -4.44
N ARG A 171 0.62 19.78 -5.61
CA ARG A 171 -0.58 19.63 -6.43
C ARG A 171 -1.45 18.54 -5.81
N TRP A 172 -2.67 18.89 -5.43
CA TRP A 172 -3.60 17.95 -4.83
C TRP A 172 -5.03 18.18 -5.30
N ILE A 173 -5.86 17.14 -5.20
CA ILE A 173 -7.30 17.17 -5.44
C ILE A 173 -7.97 16.42 -4.30
N GLU A 174 -9.03 17.02 -3.77
CA GLU A 174 -9.93 16.31 -2.85
C GLU A 174 -11.04 15.61 -3.63
N LEU A 175 -11.30 14.36 -3.24
CA LEU A 175 -12.45 13.58 -3.63
C LEU A 175 -13.37 13.49 -2.41
N GLY A 176 -14.34 14.38 -2.31
CA GLY A 176 -15.21 14.43 -1.13
C GLY A 176 -16.23 15.55 -1.24
N SER A 177 -17.30 15.46 -0.46
CA SER A 177 -18.36 16.47 -0.42
C SER A 177 -18.25 17.42 0.77
N SER A 178 -17.47 17.08 1.80
CA SER A 178 -17.50 17.73 3.12
C SER A 178 -16.90 19.14 3.12
N THR A 179 -15.93 19.38 2.25
CA THR A 179 -15.17 20.64 2.13
C THR A 179 -15.33 21.28 0.74
N ALA A 180 -16.11 20.64 -0.14
CA ALA A 180 -16.28 21.07 -1.52
C ALA A 180 -16.95 22.45 -1.57
N PRO A 181 -16.50 23.36 -2.47
CA PRO A 181 -17.21 24.59 -2.74
C PRO A 181 -18.66 24.30 -3.15
N GLU A 182 -19.59 25.19 -2.78
CA GLU A 182 -21.01 25.07 -3.17
C GLU A 182 -21.18 24.95 -4.70
N ASP A 183 -20.31 25.60 -5.48
CA ASP A 183 -20.26 25.49 -6.94
C ASP A 183 -19.16 24.49 -7.39
N ASN A 184 -19.45 23.18 -7.34
CA ASN A 184 -18.56 22.14 -7.87
C ASN A 184 -19.18 21.42 -9.10
N PRO A 185 -18.98 21.94 -10.32
CA PRO A 185 -19.60 21.38 -11.52
C PRO A 185 -19.15 19.95 -11.84
N PHE A 186 -17.98 19.51 -11.35
CA PHE A 186 -17.52 18.12 -11.51
C PHE A 186 -18.16 17.16 -10.52
N GLY A 187 -18.50 17.62 -9.32
CA GLY A 187 -19.24 16.80 -8.36
C GLY A 187 -20.69 16.61 -8.78
N GLU A 188 -21.32 17.67 -9.29
CA GLU A 188 -22.74 17.69 -9.67
C GLU A 188 -23.12 16.71 -10.78
N ILE A 189 -22.19 16.36 -11.67
CA ILE A 189 -22.44 15.34 -12.70
C ILE A 189 -22.58 13.94 -12.13
N PHE A 190 -22.10 13.68 -10.91
CA PHE A 190 -22.26 12.39 -10.23
C PHE A 190 -23.48 12.44 -9.30
N THR A 191 -24.48 11.61 -9.59
CA THR A 191 -25.66 11.45 -8.74
C THR A 191 -25.78 10.03 -8.22
N LEU A 192 -26.40 9.86 -7.06
CA LEU A 192 -26.63 8.54 -6.47
C LEU A 192 -27.44 7.65 -7.42
N GLY A 193 -26.93 6.45 -7.66
CA GLY A 193 -27.65 5.43 -8.42
C GLY A 193 -28.84 4.88 -7.63
N ASN A 194 -29.85 4.39 -8.36
CA ASN A 194 -30.98 3.73 -7.74
C ASN A 194 -30.53 2.44 -7.02
N ARG A 195 -31.01 2.25 -5.78
CA ARG A 195 -30.76 1.03 -5.01
C ARG A 195 -31.92 0.06 -5.17
N PHE A 196 -31.66 -1.11 -5.74
CA PHE A 196 -32.71 -2.11 -6.03
C PHE A 196 -32.85 -3.18 -4.94
N GLY A 197 -31.92 -3.26 -3.98
CA GLY A 197 -32.03 -4.16 -2.82
C GLY A 197 -32.25 -5.64 -3.17
N GLY A 198 -31.64 -6.13 -4.26
CA GLY A 198 -31.82 -7.50 -4.75
C GLY A 198 -33.09 -7.75 -5.57
N GLN A 199 -33.93 -6.73 -5.78
CA GLN A 199 -35.13 -6.82 -6.63
C GLN A 199 -34.75 -6.81 -8.12
N LEU A 200 -34.38 -7.97 -8.63
CA LEU A 200 -33.88 -8.10 -9.99
C LEU A 200 -34.89 -7.67 -11.06
N LYS A 201 -36.19 -7.93 -10.85
CA LYS A 201 -37.23 -7.50 -11.80
C LYS A 201 -37.31 -5.98 -11.91
N THR A 202 -37.28 -5.28 -10.78
CA THR A 202 -37.30 -3.82 -10.70
C THR A 202 -36.06 -3.22 -11.36
N PHE A 203 -34.90 -3.85 -11.15
CA PHE A 203 -33.65 -3.48 -11.81
C PHE A 203 -33.71 -3.65 -13.33
N LEU A 204 -34.19 -4.80 -13.84
CA LEU A 204 -34.29 -5.00 -15.29
C LEU A 204 -35.27 -4.01 -15.93
N ASN A 205 -36.37 -3.68 -15.25
CA ASN A 205 -37.32 -2.67 -15.74
C ASN A 205 -36.68 -1.27 -15.80
N SER A 206 -35.84 -0.90 -14.83
CA SER A 206 -35.17 0.41 -14.89
C SER A 206 -34.14 0.50 -16.02
N LEU A 207 -33.45 -0.60 -16.36
CA LEU A 207 -32.60 -0.65 -17.55
C LEU A 207 -33.40 -0.47 -18.85
N GLU A 208 -34.62 -1.01 -18.91
CA GLU A 208 -35.51 -0.85 -20.06
C GLU A 208 -36.03 0.59 -20.20
N GLU A 209 -36.32 1.24 -19.08
CA GLU A 209 -36.65 2.67 -19.03
C GLU A 209 -35.46 3.54 -19.49
N LEU A 210 -34.24 3.24 -19.04
CA LEU A 210 -33.02 3.93 -19.48
C LEU A 210 -32.79 3.76 -20.98
N LYS A 211 -32.92 2.53 -21.50
CA LYS A 211 -32.85 2.23 -22.94
C LYS A 211 -33.89 3.02 -23.74
N THR A 212 -35.14 3.06 -23.27
CA THR A 212 -36.23 3.80 -23.93
C THR A 212 -35.96 5.30 -23.92
N GLY A 213 -35.36 5.81 -22.85
CA GLY A 213 -34.89 7.19 -22.71
C GLY A 213 -33.60 7.51 -23.46
N GLN A 214 -33.04 6.57 -24.25
CA GLN A 214 -31.76 6.73 -24.97
C GLN A 214 -30.56 7.02 -24.05
N ASN A 215 -30.59 6.49 -22.84
CA ASN A 215 -29.49 6.57 -21.89
C ASN A 215 -28.65 5.30 -21.92
N GLN A 216 -27.32 5.46 -21.87
CA GLN A 216 -26.41 4.32 -21.76
C GLN A 216 -26.35 3.81 -20.32
N ALA A 217 -26.34 2.50 -20.17
CA ALA A 217 -26.19 1.84 -18.87
C ALA A 217 -25.01 0.88 -18.88
N LEU A 218 -24.16 0.96 -17.86
CA LEU A 218 -23.07 0.02 -17.62
C LEU A 218 -23.35 -0.74 -16.33
N VAL A 219 -23.41 -2.06 -16.42
CA VAL A 219 -23.74 -2.93 -15.29
C VAL A 219 -22.54 -3.79 -14.96
N VAL A 220 -21.98 -3.60 -13.77
CA VAL A 220 -20.86 -4.39 -13.26
C VAL A 220 -21.39 -5.47 -12.33
N THR A 221 -21.10 -6.75 -12.63
CA THR A 221 -21.64 -7.88 -11.86
C THR A 221 -20.71 -9.09 -11.85
N ARG A 222 -20.72 -9.85 -10.75
CA ARG A 222 -20.09 -11.19 -10.67
C ARG A 222 -20.94 -12.30 -11.29
N GLN A 223 -22.22 -12.04 -11.60
CA GLN A 223 -23.15 -13.01 -12.18
C GLN A 223 -23.46 -12.68 -13.64
N LEU A 224 -22.41 -12.45 -14.43
CA LEU A 224 -22.52 -11.94 -15.81
C LEU A 224 -23.43 -12.81 -16.69
N SER A 225 -23.20 -14.13 -16.71
CA SER A 225 -23.95 -15.06 -17.58
C SER A 225 -25.45 -15.04 -17.29
N ARG A 226 -25.83 -15.10 -16.01
CA ARG A 226 -27.23 -15.08 -15.57
C ARG A 226 -27.92 -13.78 -15.96
N LEU A 227 -27.24 -12.65 -15.80
CA LEU A 227 -27.81 -11.34 -16.07
C LEU A 227 -27.98 -11.11 -17.58
N LYS A 228 -27.02 -11.56 -18.39
CA LYS A 228 -27.11 -11.54 -19.86
C LYS A 228 -28.26 -12.42 -20.37
N GLU A 229 -28.42 -13.62 -19.81
CA GLU A 229 -29.53 -14.53 -20.18
C GLU A 229 -30.89 -13.88 -19.89
N LEU A 230 -31.09 -13.37 -18.67
CA LEU A 230 -32.33 -12.69 -18.27
C LEU A 230 -32.62 -11.42 -19.08
N TRP A 231 -31.59 -10.74 -19.59
CA TRP A 231 -31.75 -9.59 -20.46
C TRP A 231 -32.11 -10.01 -21.89
N ALA A 232 -31.44 -11.03 -22.43
CA ALA A 232 -31.68 -11.56 -23.77
C ALA A 232 -33.11 -12.08 -23.95
N GLU A 233 -33.72 -12.67 -22.92
CA GLU A 233 -35.12 -13.11 -22.92
C GLU A 233 -36.13 -11.97 -23.18
N ARG A 234 -35.72 -10.71 -23.00
CA ARG A 234 -36.57 -9.52 -23.15
C ARG A 234 -36.34 -8.76 -24.45
N GLN A 235 -35.41 -9.19 -25.32
CA GLN A 235 -34.97 -8.39 -26.46
C GLN A 235 -35.75 -8.61 -27.78
N GLU A 236 -35.89 -7.50 -28.51
CA GLU A 236 -36.03 -7.36 -29.98
C GLU A 236 -34.73 -6.68 -30.53
N PRO A 237 -34.45 -6.60 -31.87
CA PRO A 237 -33.07 -6.57 -32.42
C PRO A 237 -32.17 -5.43 -31.91
N GLU A 238 -30.85 -5.64 -32.04
CA GLU A 238 -29.76 -4.82 -31.46
C GLU A 238 -30.07 -3.31 -31.39
N ASN A 239 -30.07 -2.77 -30.16
CA ASN A 239 -30.26 -1.35 -29.90
C ASN A 239 -28.95 -0.74 -29.36
N PRO A 240 -28.48 0.41 -29.89
CA PRO A 240 -27.24 1.05 -29.42
C PRO A 240 -27.29 1.52 -27.95
N PHE A 241 -28.48 1.59 -27.34
CA PHE A 241 -28.70 1.91 -25.93
C PHE A 241 -28.98 0.67 -25.08
N ASP A 242 -28.70 -0.53 -25.58
CA ASP A 242 -28.71 -1.73 -24.74
C ASP A 242 -27.64 -1.62 -23.63
N PRO A 243 -27.94 -2.08 -22.40
CA PRO A 243 -26.98 -2.06 -21.31
C PRO A 243 -25.75 -2.90 -21.63
N GLN A 244 -24.59 -2.35 -21.31
CA GLN A 244 -23.33 -3.10 -21.35
C GLN A 244 -23.13 -3.81 -20.02
N PHE A 245 -22.74 -5.08 -20.08
CA PHE A 245 -22.47 -5.88 -18.89
C PHE A 245 -20.98 -6.22 -18.79
N LEU A 246 -20.37 -5.88 -17.67
CA LEU A 246 -18.98 -6.16 -17.34
C LEU A 246 -18.88 -7.08 -16.12
N GLU A 247 -17.91 -7.99 -16.16
CA GLU A 247 -17.58 -8.79 -15.00
C GLU A 247 -16.76 -7.96 -14.01
N GLY A 248 -17.20 -7.90 -12.76
CA GLY A 248 -16.49 -7.14 -11.73
C GLY A 248 -17.31 -6.96 -10.46
N THR A 249 -16.78 -6.13 -9.56
CA THR A 249 -17.44 -5.76 -8.30
C THR A 249 -17.37 -4.24 -8.14
N LEU A 250 -18.52 -3.63 -7.88
CA LEU A 250 -18.65 -2.25 -7.42
C LEU A 250 -19.44 -2.29 -6.11
N SER A 251 -19.06 -1.44 -5.16
CA SER A 251 -19.79 -1.29 -3.89
C SER A 251 -21.17 -0.68 -4.14
N GLU A 252 -21.22 0.40 -4.93
CA GLU A 252 -22.44 1.12 -5.28
C GLU A 252 -22.38 1.62 -6.72
N GLY A 253 -23.56 1.94 -7.27
CA GLY A 253 -23.70 2.56 -8.59
C GLY A 253 -23.99 4.05 -8.50
N TRP A 254 -23.69 4.78 -9.56
CA TRP A 254 -23.97 6.21 -9.71
C TRP A 254 -24.51 6.47 -11.12
N ASN A 255 -25.12 7.64 -11.33
CA ASN A 255 -25.43 8.14 -12.67
C ASN A 255 -24.51 9.30 -13.00
N LEU A 256 -24.22 9.45 -14.29
CA LEU A 256 -23.48 10.56 -14.87
C LEU A 256 -24.48 11.42 -15.67
N ALA A 257 -24.64 12.68 -15.28
CA ALA A 257 -25.53 13.63 -15.94
C ALA A 257 -24.86 14.32 -17.15
#